data_AF-A0A8S8YGS8-F1
#
_entry.id   AF-A0A8S8YGS8-F1
#
_cell.length_a   1.000
_cell.length_b   1.000
_cell.length_c   1.000
_cell.angle_alpha   90.00
_cell.angle_beta   90.00
_cell.angle_gamma   90.00
#
_symmetry.space_group_name_H-M   'P 1'
#
loop_
_entity.id
_entity.type
_entity.pdbx_description
1 polymer ?
#
loop_
_entity_poly.entity_id
_entity_poly.type
_entity_poly.pdbx_seq_one_letter_code
_entity_poly.pdbx_strand_id
1 'polypeptide(L)'
;MAEEVWWGEVNRPTAPAVFDRLLVKVQEHLNSVENVFVKDAFCGADKDYRMPVRLVTEKAWHAAFMHNMFVRATEEEIASHIPEFTILHVPEMKSSMSDGVNSDVFVIIALDRGMVIIGGTHYAGEIKKAIFTIMNHIFSF
;
A
#
# COMPACT_ATOMS: atom_id res chain seq x y z
N MET A 1 -0.62 -17.27 -8.02
CA MET A 1 -1.12 -16.05 -7.37
C MET A 1 -2.44 -15.55 -7.95
N ALA A 2 -2.60 -15.28 -9.26
CA ALA A 2 -3.90 -14.80 -9.78
C ALA A 2 -5.06 -15.81 -9.61
N GLU A 3 -4.78 -17.11 -9.66
CA GLU A 3 -5.77 -18.19 -9.47
C GLU A 3 -6.18 -18.38 -7.99
N GLU A 4 -5.39 -17.87 -7.04
CA GLU A 4 -5.62 -17.98 -5.59
C GLU A 4 -6.45 -16.80 -5.04
N VAL A 5 -6.68 -15.76 -5.86
CA VAL A 5 -7.48 -14.62 -5.45
C VAL A 5 -8.97 -14.92 -5.63
N TRP A 6 -9.75 -14.68 -4.58
CA TRP A 6 -11.20 -14.80 -4.65
C TRP A 6 -11.82 -13.60 -5.40
N TRP A 7 -11.83 -13.69 -6.74
CA TRP A 7 -12.40 -12.66 -7.62
C TRP A 7 -13.92 -12.56 -7.50
N GLY A 8 -14.45 -11.34 -7.55
CA GLY A 8 -15.88 -11.09 -7.48
C GLY A 8 -16.22 -9.61 -7.48
N GLU A 9 -17.35 -9.25 -6.87
CA GLU A 9 -17.77 -7.84 -6.81
C GLU A 9 -16.84 -6.98 -5.94
N VAL A 10 -16.20 -7.63 -4.94
CA VAL A 10 -15.27 -7.02 -3.98
C VAL A 10 -13.85 -6.94 -4.54
N ASN A 11 -13.25 -8.09 -4.90
CA ASN A 11 -11.92 -8.13 -5.52
C ASN A 11 -12.06 -8.11 -7.03
N ARG A 12 -11.69 -7.00 -7.66
CA ARG A 12 -11.80 -6.82 -9.11
C ARG A 12 -10.42 -6.91 -9.76
N PRO A 13 -10.23 -7.74 -10.79
CA PRO A 13 -8.96 -7.80 -11.49
C PRO A 13 -8.73 -6.49 -12.26
N THR A 14 -7.46 -6.12 -12.42
CA THR A 14 -7.03 -5.03 -13.30
C THR A 14 -5.90 -5.53 -14.20
N ALA A 15 -5.72 -4.89 -15.35
CA ALA A 15 -4.63 -5.25 -16.25
C ALA A 15 -3.29 -4.79 -15.66
N PRO A 16 -2.20 -5.59 -15.77
CA PRO A 16 -0.87 -5.18 -15.29
C PRO A 16 -0.43 -3.81 -15.83
N ALA A 17 -0.74 -3.53 -17.11
CA ALA A 17 -0.44 -2.25 -17.74
C ALA A 17 -1.15 -1.04 -17.08
N VAL A 18 -2.31 -1.24 -16.43
CA VAL A 18 -2.98 -0.18 -15.66
C VAL A 18 -2.17 0.15 -14.40
N PHE A 19 -1.73 -0.89 -13.68
CA PHE A 19 -0.89 -0.72 -12.50
C PHE A 19 0.43 -0.04 -12.86
N ASP A 20 1.11 -0.48 -13.94
CA ASP A 20 2.38 0.10 -14.37
C ASP A 20 2.27 1.59 -14.68
N ARG A 21 1.23 2.00 -15.42
CA ARG A 21 1.00 3.43 -15.73
C ARG A 21 0.72 4.25 -14.48
N LEU A 22 -0.11 3.75 -13.57
CA LEU A 22 -0.42 4.45 -12.33
C LEU A 22 0.78 4.52 -11.41
N LEU A 23 1.59 3.47 -11.34
CA LEU A 23 2.82 3.46 -10.55
C LEU A 23 3.78 4.57 -11.00
N VAL A 24 3.98 4.73 -12.31
CA VAL A 24 4.79 5.83 -12.85
C VAL A 24 4.26 7.18 -12.40
N LYS A 25 2.95 7.42 -12.54
CA LYS A 25 2.33 8.68 -12.11
C LYS A 25 2.45 8.93 -10.61
N VAL A 26 2.27 7.89 -9.79
CA VAL A 26 2.43 7.95 -8.32
C VAL A 26 3.86 8.32 -7.96
N GLN A 27 4.85 7.72 -8.63
CA GLN A 27 6.26 8.04 -8.42
C GLN A 27 6.60 9.47 -8.86
N GLU A 28 6.11 9.91 -10.01
CA GLU A 28 6.25 11.29 -10.48
C GLU A 28 5.63 12.29 -9.50
N HIS A 29 4.43 12.00 -8.99
CA HIS A 29 3.77 12.82 -7.97
C HIS A 29 4.61 12.91 -6.69
N LEU A 30 5.04 11.76 -6.14
CA LEU A 30 5.89 11.73 -4.94
C LEU A 30 7.25 12.43 -5.13
N ASN A 31 7.80 12.42 -6.35
CA ASN A 31 9.03 13.16 -6.66
C ASN A 31 8.80 14.67 -6.80
N SER A 32 7.56 15.10 -7.04
CA SER A 32 7.19 16.50 -7.20
C SER A 32 6.83 17.22 -5.90
N VAL A 33 6.47 16.46 -4.85
CA VAL A 33 6.11 17.03 -3.56
C VAL A 33 7.35 17.42 -2.75
N GLU A 34 7.23 18.48 -1.95
CA GLU A 34 8.32 19.01 -1.15
C GLU A 34 8.81 18.02 -0.09
N ASN A 35 7.87 17.27 0.51
CA ASN A 35 8.15 16.37 1.62
C ASN A 35 7.49 15.01 1.40
N VAL A 36 8.26 13.96 1.64
CA VAL A 36 7.79 12.57 1.67
C VAL A 36 8.10 11.98 3.03
N PHE A 37 7.12 11.29 3.61
CA PHE A 37 7.23 10.59 4.88
C PHE A 37 7.30 9.09 4.61
N VAL A 38 8.37 8.47 5.11
CA VAL A 38 8.56 7.01 5.05
C VAL A 38 8.37 6.43 6.45
N LYS A 39 7.56 5.39 6.57
CA LYS A 39 7.36 4.69 7.83
C LYS A 39 7.46 3.19 7.64
N ASP A 40 8.42 2.60 8.35
CA ASP A 40 8.56 1.16 8.47
C ASP A 40 7.86 0.66 9.74
N ALA A 41 7.14 -0.44 9.60
CA ALA A 41 6.47 -1.13 10.68
C ALA A 41 6.33 -2.62 10.36
N PHE A 42 5.71 -3.36 11.27
CA PHE A 42 5.34 -4.75 11.07
C PHE A 42 3.83 -4.94 11.18
N CYS A 43 3.31 -5.92 10.42
CA CYS A 43 1.95 -6.40 10.55
C CYS A 43 1.95 -7.82 11.12
N GLY A 44 1.16 -8.06 12.17
CA GLY A 44 1.26 -9.27 13.00
C GLY A 44 2.15 -9.05 14.23
N ALA A 45 1.71 -9.54 15.39
CA ALA A 45 2.41 -9.34 16.67
C ALA A 45 3.45 -10.42 16.96
N ASP A 46 3.28 -11.62 16.40
CA ASP A 46 4.23 -12.71 16.53
C ASP A 46 5.47 -12.45 15.66
N LYS A 47 6.66 -12.51 16.26
CA LYS A 47 7.92 -12.20 15.56
C LYS A 47 8.24 -13.21 14.46
N ASP A 48 7.76 -14.44 14.57
CA ASP A 48 8.04 -15.50 13.60
C ASP A 48 7.13 -15.42 12.37
N TYR A 49 6.00 -14.71 12.47
CA TYR A 49 4.98 -14.60 11.41
C TYR A 49 4.67 -13.16 11.00
N ARG A 50 5.36 -12.16 11.56
CA ARG A 50 5.11 -10.76 11.23
C ARG A 50 5.65 -10.42 9.85
N MET A 51 4.88 -9.61 9.13
CA MET A 51 5.23 -9.13 7.79
C MET A 51 5.82 -7.72 7.88
N PRO A 52 7.03 -7.46 7.36
CA PRO A 52 7.60 -6.12 7.31
C PRO A 52 6.89 -5.29 6.23
N VAL A 53 6.39 -4.11 6.62
CA VAL A 53 5.63 -3.21 5.74
C VAL A 53 6.23 -1.82 5.76
N ARG A 54 6.35 -1.19 4.59
CA ARG A 54 6.75 0.20 4.41
C ARG A 54 5.59 1.03 3.87
N LEU A 55 5.35 2.20 4.45
CA LEU A 55 4.50 3.25 3.88
C LEU A 55 5.36 4.39 3.38
N VAL A 56 5.03 4.89 2.20
CA VAL A 56 5.56 6.13 1.63
C VAL A 56 4.36 7.03 1.34
N THR A 57 4.33 8.22 1.95
CA THR A 57 3.18 9.13 1.84
C THR A 57 3.60 10.60 1.85
N GLU A 58 2.86 11.46 1.17
CA GLU A 58 3.12 12.92 1.14
C GLU A 58 2.59 13.67 2.39
N LYS A 59 1.87 12.97 3.29
CA LYS A 59 1.23 13.57 4.47
C LYS A 59 1.74 12.95 5.78
N ALA A 60 2.24 13.80 6.68
CA ALA A 60 2.76 13.40 7.98
C ALA A 60 1.74 12.62 8.84
N TRP A 61 0.47 13.02 8.79
CA TRP A 61 -0.55 12.42 9.63
C TRP A 61 -0.90 10.97 9.21
N HIS A 62 -0.72 10.60 7.94
CA HIS A 62 -0.85 9.20 7.48
C HIS A 62 0.31 8.34 7.99
N ALA A 63 1.52 8.89 8.07
CA ALA A 63 2.65 8.21 8.71
C ALA A 63 2.41 8.04 10.23
N ALA A 64 1.85 9.05 10.89
CA ALA A 64 1.43 8.95 12.30
C ALA A 64 0.30 7.93 12.49
N PHE A 65 -0.64 7.83 11.55
CA PHE A 65 -1.67 6.80 11.56
C PHE A 65 -1.07 5.40 11.49
N MET A 66 -0.12 5.16 10.58
CA MET A 66 0.58 3.86 10.51
C MET A 66 1.32 3.54 11.81
N HIS A 67 1.98 4.54 12.41
CA HIS A 67 2.67 4.37 13.70
C HIS A 67 1.75 3.93 14.86
N ASN A 68 0.47 4.28 14.79
CA ASN A 68 -0.52 3.91 15.80
C ASN A 68 -1.19 2.56 15.52
N MET A 69 -1.36 2.20 14.25
CA MET A 69 -2.14 1.01 13.86
C MET A 69 -1.29 -0.25 13.66
N PHE A 70 0.01 -0.10 13.40
CA PHE A 70 0.92 -1.21 13.11
C PHE A 70 1.91 -1.45 14.25
N VAL A 71 2.52 -2.64 14.28
CA VAL A 71 3.54 -2.98 15.27
C VAL A 71 4.79 -2.16 15.00
N ARG A 72 5.22 -1.42 16.02
CA ARG A 72 6.36 -0.51 15.93
C ARG A 72 7.65 -1.30 15.87
N ALA A 73 8.47 -1.02 14.86
CA ALA A 73 9.84 -1.49 14.80
C ALA A 73 10.69 -0.76 15.84
N THR A 74 11.60 -1.48 16.50
CA THR A 74 12.68 -0.86 17.30
C THR A 74 13.73 -0.22 16.38
N GLU A 75 14.65 0.58 16.93
CA GLU A 75 15.72 1.20 16.14
C GLU A 75 16.61 0.15 15.47
N GLU A 76 16.90 -0.96 16.15
CA GLU A 76 17.68 -2.07 15.61
C GLU A 76 16.94 -2.81 14.49
N GLU A 77 15.62 -2.98 14.65
CA GLU A 77 14.77 -3.60 13.62
C GLU A 77 14.65 -2.71 12.38
N ILE A 78 14.63 -1.38 12.55
CA ILE A 78 14.63 -0.43 11.44
C ILE A 78 15.93 -0.53 10.62
N ALA A 79 17.08 -0.68 11.30
CA ALA A 79 18.38 -0.77 10.62
C ALA A 79 18.52 -1.98 9.68
N SER A 80 17.71 -3.02 9.90
CA SER A 80 17.67 -4.25 9.09
C SER A 80 16.33 -4.47 8.38
N HIS A 81 15.46 -3.45 8.34
CA HIS A 81 14.11 -3.57 7.79
C HIS A 81 14.12 -3.67 6.26
N ILE A 82 13.69 -4.83 5.76
CA ILE A 82 13.45 -5.07 4.33
C ILE A 82 11.94 -5.26 4.18
N PRO A 83 11.22 -4.33 3.55
CA PRO A 83 9.77 -4.44 3.39
C PRO A 83 9.43 -5.57 2.42
N GLU A 84 8.49 -6.42 2.85
CA GLU A 84 7.84 -7.40 1.97
C GLU A 84 6.73 -6.72 1.16
N PHE A 85 6.01 -5.79 1.80
CA PHE A 85 5.03 -4.93 1.14
C PHE A 85 5.35 -3.46 1.30
N THR A 86 5.28 -2.72 0.18
CA THR A 86 5.42 -1.26 0.15
C THR A 86 4.12 -0.62 -0.32
N ILE A 87 3.61 0.32 0.48
CA ILE A 87 2.43 1.13 0.16
C ILE A 87 2.90 2.52 -0.29
N LEU A 88 2.56 2.90 -1.52
CA LEU A 88 2.68 4.28 -1.99
C LEU A 88 1.32 4.96 -1.88
N HIS A 89 1.23 5.98 -1.04
CA HIS A 89 -0.02 6.64 -0.68
C HIS A 89 0.05 8.13 -1.05
N VAL A 90 -0.71 8.50 -2.08
CA VAL A 90 -0.74 9.85 -2.69
C VAL A 90 -2.16 10.42 -2.65
N PRO A 91 -2.66 10.84 -1.47
CA PRO A 91 -4.05 11.29 -1.30
C PRO A 91 -4.43 12.49 -2.18
N GLU A 92 -3.47 13.35 -2.53
CA GLU A 92 -3.70 14.53 -3.38
C GLU A 92 -3.73 14.19 -4.87
N MET A 93 -3.17 13.04 -5.26
CA MET A 93 -3.12 12.62 -6.66
C MET A 93 -4.43 11.95 -7.06
N LYS A 94 -5.20 12.62 -7.91
CA LYS A 94 -6.41 12.06 -8.52
C LYS A 94 -6.09 11.29 -9.80
N SER A 95 -6.85 10.23 -10.06
CA SER A 95 -6.83 9.51 -11.33
C SER A 95 -8.04 9.89 -12.20
N SER A 96 -8.18 9.25 -13.36
CA SER A 96 -9.32 9.41 -14.25
C SER A 96 -9.62 8.09 -14.96
N MET A 97 -10.79 7.97 -15.58
CA MET A 97 -11.14 6.78 -16.36
C MET A 97 -10.14 6.47 -17.48
N SER A 98 -9.43 7.48 -17.99
CA SER A 98 -8.36 7.29 -19.00
C SER A 98 -7.17 6.48 -18.49
N ASP A 99 -7.01 6.36 -17.17
CA ASP A 99 -5.97 5.55 -16.56
C ASP A 99 -6.33 4.06 -16.50
N GLY A 100 -7.60 3.71 -16.77
CA GLY A 100 -8.12 2.35 -16.66
C GLY A 100 -8.70 2.03 -15.28
N VAL A 101 -9.05 3.05 -14.50
CA VAL A 101 -9.76 2.93 -13.22
C VAL A 101 -11.22 3.38 -13.37
N ASN A 102 -12.03 3.19 -12.32
CA ASN A 102 -13.47 3.47 -12.35
C ASN A 102 -13.86 4.86 -11.80
N SER A 103 -12.92 5.59 -11.18
CA SER A 103 -13.16 6.89 -10.53
C SER A 103 -11.87 7.68 -10.41
N ASP A 104 -11.90 8.83 -9.72
CA ASP A 104 -10.69 9.59 -9.38
C ASP A 104 -9.90 9.00 -8.20
N VAL A 105 -10.46 7.98 -7.52
CA VAL A 105 -9.85 7.22 -6.42
C VAL A 105 -9.40 5.85 -6.92
N PHE A 106 -8.23 5.41 -6.45
CA PHE A 106 -7.75 4.05 -6.72
C PHE A 106 -7.05 3.44 -5.51
N VAL A 107 -7.26 2.14 -5.33
CA VAL A 107 -6.55 1.27 -4.39
C VAL A 107 -6.22 0.00 -5.16
N ILE A 108 -4.94 -0.21 -5.49
CA ILE A 108 -4.52 -1.36 -6.31
C ILE A 108 -3.40 -2.10 -5.58
N ILE A 109 -3.56 -3.42 -5.47
CA ILE A 109 -2.61 -4.33 -4.84
C ILE A 109 -1.97 -5.18 -5.93
N ALA A 110 -0.64 -5.11 -6.05
CA ALA A 110 0.17 -5.96 -6.89
C ALA A 110 0.91 -6.97 -6.02
N LEU A 111 0.28 -8.13 -5.80
CA LEU A 111 0.79 -9.20 -4.92
C LEU A 111 2.13 -9.76 -5.40
N ASP A 112 2.31 -9.89 -6.72
CA ASP A 112 3.54 -10.35 -7.37
C ASP A 112 4.74 -9.41 -7.19
N ARG A 113 4.47 -8.16 -6.83
CA ARG A 113 5.49 -7.12 -6.65
C ARG A 113 5.69 -6.73 -5.19
N GLY A 114 4.86 -7.20 -4.27
CA GLY A 114 4.87 -6.70 -2.89
C GLY A 114 4.51 -5.22 -2.82
N MET A 115 3.57 -4.74 -3.63
CA MET A 115 3.25 -3.31 -3.74
C MET A 115 1.77 -3.00 -3.63
N VAL A 116 1.47 -1.85 -3.03
CA VAL A 116 0.13 -1.25 -3.00
C VAL A 116 0.25 0.21 -3.43
N ILE A 117 -0.63 0.65 -4.32
CA ILE A 117 -0.76 2.06 -4.68
C ILE A 117 -2.15 2.57 -4.29
N ILE A 118 -2.19 3.71 -3.61
CA ILE A 118 -3.42 4.35 -3.13
C ILE A 118 -3.38 5.82 -3.52
N GLY A 119 -4.42 6.31 -4.18
CA GLY A 119 -4.52 7.72 -4.55
C GLY A 119 -5.96 8.24 -4.59
N GLY A 120 -6.08 9.56 -4.54
CA GLY A 120 -7.35 10.30 -4.62
C GLY A 120 -8.20 10.26 -3.35
N THR A 121 -7.73 9.63 -2.28
CA THR A 121 -8.46 9.50 -1.01
C THR A 121 -7.59 9.84 0.19
N HIS A 122 -8.11 10.66 1.10
CA HIS A 122 -7.48 10.94 2.39
C HIS A 122 -7.81 9.88 3.44
N TYR A 123 -8.70 8.93 3.17
CA TYR A 123 -9.15 7.98 4.17
C TYR A 123 -8.03 6.98 4.54
N ALA A 124 -7.38 7.21 5.67
CA ALA A 124 -6.27 6.39 6.15
C ALA A 124 -6.64 4.92 6.41
N GLY A 125 -7.93 4.62 6.56
CA GLY A 125 -8.41 3.24 6.69
C GLY A 125 -8.05 2.36 5.50
N GLU A 126 -7.85 2.93 4.29
CA GLU A 126 -7.39 2.16 3.13
C GLU A 126 -5.98 1.57 3.34
N ILE A 127 -5.09 2.27 4.04
CA ILE A 127 -3.74 1.77 4.37
C ILE A 127 -3.84 0.50 5.23
N LYS A 128 -4.67 0.54 6.28
CA LYS A 128 -4.89 -0.61 7.17
C LYS A 128 -5.56 -1.76 6.44
N LYS A 129 -6.64 -1.47 5.69
CA LYS A 129 -7.42 -2.48 4.99
C LYS A 129 -6.61 -3.17 3.89
N ALA A 130 -5.78 -2.45 3.15
CA ALA A 130 -4.93 -3.05 2.12
C ALA A 130 -4.00 -4.12 2.70
N ILE A 131 -3.30 -3.81 3.80
CA ILE A 131 -2.44 -4.80 4.46
C ILE A 131 -3.24 -5.93 5.07
N PHE A 132 -4.40 -5.64 5.66
CA PHE A 132 -5.27 -6.70 6.18
C PHE A 132 -5.76 -7.65 5.07
N THR A 133 -6.10 -7.13 3.89
CA THR A 133 -6.44 -7.94 2.72
C THR A 133 -5.28 -8.83 2.29
N ILE A 134 -4.05 -8.29 2.25
CA ILE A 134 -2.84 -9.06 1.95
C ILE A 134 -2.63 -10.17 2.99
N MET A 135 -2.75 -9.86 4.28
CA MET A 135 -2.63 -10.86 5.34
C MET A 135 -3.67 -11.97 5.22
N ASN A 136 -4.93 -11.62 4.92
CA ASN A 136 -5.95 -12.64 4.71
C ASN A 136 -5.61 -13.52 3.52
N HIS A 137 -4.97 -13.01 2.47
CA HIS A 137 -4.54 -13.85 1.35
C HIS A 137 -3.39 -14.79 1.73
N ILE A 138 -2.36 -14.30 2.43
CA ILE A 138 -1.16 -15.07 2.79
C ILE A 138 -1.44 -16.11 3.88
N PHE A 139 -2.27 -15.77 4.88
CA PHE A 139 -2.58 -16.62 6.04
C PHE A 139 -3.93 -17.33 5.94
N SER A 140 -4.54 -17.38 4.76
CA SER A 140 -5.73 -18.21 4.56
C SER A 140 -5.38 -19.68 4.76
N PHE A 141 -5.98 -20.28 5.78
CA PHE A 141 -6.00 -21.72 6.04
C PHE A 141 -6.84 -22.48 5.02
#